data_AF-A0AAU4BGT7-F1
#
_entry.id   AF-A0AAU4BGT7-F1
#
_cell.length_a   1.000
_cell.length_b   1.000
_cell.length_c   1.000
_cell.angle_alpha   90.00
_cell.angle_beta   90.00
_cell.angle_gamma   90.00
#
_symmetry.space_group_name_H-M   'P 1'
#
loop_
_entity.id
_entity.type
_entity.pdbx_description
1 polymer ?
#
loop_
_entity_poly.entity_id
_entity_poly.type
_entity_poly.pdbx_seq_one_letter_code
_entity_poly.pdbx_strand_id
1 'polypeptide(L)' 'MQSLSSLRMSITWNAITRMETFLVSGQTVPSAWGGAIVAGGIDRLAVERITAEDPFVVAGVARYTVTTIERLRR' A
#
# COMPACT_ATOMS: atom_id res chain seq x y z
N MET A 1 -20.40 -21.82 -2.07
CA MET A 1 -20.10 -20.87 -0.96
C MET A 1 -18.63 -20.50 -1.10
N GLN A 2 -18.33 -19.42 -1.84
CA GLN A 2 -16.96 -19.10 -2.27
C GLN A 2 -16.19 -18.40 -1.13
N SER A 3 -14.96 -18.86 -0.95
CA SER A 3 -13.99 -18.43 0.06
C SER A 3 -13.77 -16.92 0.04
N LEU A 4 -13.86 -16.27 1.21
CA LEU A 4 -13.45 -14.89 1.44
C LEU A 4 -11.92 -14.82 1.34
N SER A 5 -11.39 -14.71 0.12
CA SER A 5 -9.97 -14.45 -0.09
C SER A 5 -9.65 -13.05 0.44
N SER A 6 -9.08 -13.00 1.64
CA SER A 6 -8.41 -11.85 2.23
C SER A 6 -7.47 -11.21 1.20
N LEU A 7 -7.87 -10.10 0.58
CA LEU A 7 -7.02 -9.28 -0.27
C LEU A 7 -5.96 -8.62 0.62
N ARG A 8 -4.77 -9.20 0.64
CA ARG A 8 -3.62 -8.64 1.33
C ARG A 8 -3.01 -7.56 0.42
N MET A 9 -3.19 -6.29 0.74
CA MET A 9 -2.52 -5.22 -0.01
C MET A 9 -1.25 -4.82 0.76
N SER A 10 -0.10 -4.77 0.09
CA SER A 10 1.17 -4.32 0.68
C SER A 10 1.57 -2.97 0.09
N ILE A 11 1.77 -1.95 0.93
CA ILE A 11 2.28 -0.66 0.48
C ILE A 11 3.76 -0.56 0.84
N THR A 12 4.62 -0.22 -0.12
CA THR A 12 6.08 -0.14 0.03
C THR A 12 6.53 1.29 -0.29
N TRP A 13 7.16 2.03 0.63
CA TRP A 13 7.31 3.51 0.55
C TRP A 13 8.70 4.04 0.17
N ASN A 14 8.85 5.14 -0.59
CA ASN A 14 10.15 5.82 -0.87
C ASN A 14 10.10 7.35 -0.65
N ALA A 15 11.15 7.95 -0.05
CA ALA A 15 11.28 9.39 0.20
C ALA A 15 11.87 10.18 -1.00
N ILE A 16 11.03 10.73 -1.88
CA ILE A 16 11.42 11.77 -2.87
C ILE A 16 10.28 12.80 -3.01
N THR A 17 10.63 14.10 -3.04
CA THR A 17 9.70 15.24 -3.03
C THR A 17 9.04 15.58 -4.39
N ARG A 18 7.73 15.83 -4.32
CA ARG A 18 6.81 16.63 -5.17
C ARG A 18 6.11 15.96 -6.39
N MET A 19 4.77 15.88 -6.24
CA MET A 19 3.70 15.59 -7.23
C MET A 19 3.74 14.23 -7.94
N GLU A 20 3.50 13.17 -7.17
CA GLU A 20 2.77 11.93 -7.54
C GLU A 20 2.81 11.05 -6.29
N THR A 21 1.73 11.05 -5.48
CA THR A 21 1.74 10.30 -4.20
C THR A 21 1.88 8.80 -4.43
N PHE A 22 1.41 8.28 -5.58
CA PHE A 22 1.53 6.89 -5.97
C PHE A 22 2.48 6.78 -7.17
N LEU A 23 3.67 6.21 -6.92
CA LEU A 23 4.71 5.98 -7.91
C LEU A 23 4.44 4.70 -8.71
N VAL A 24 3.83 3.69 -8.08
CA VAL A 24 3.47 2.39 -8.69
C VAL A 24 2.21 1.86 -8.02
N SER A 25 1.33 1.21 -8.77
CA SER A 25 0.23 0.39 -8.25
C SER A 25 -0.03 -0.82 -9.14
N GLY A 26 -0.31 -1.99 -8.56
CA GLY A 26 -0.69 -3.16 -9.33
C GLY A 26 -0.95 -4.42 -8.51
N GLN A 27 -1.40 -5.49 -9.16
CA GLN A 27 -1.52 -6.81 -8.55
C GLN A 27 -0.14 -7.47 -8.50
N THR A 28 0.18 -8.11 -7.38
CA THR A 28 1.36 -8.98 -7.30
C THR A 28 1.19 -10.20 -8.20
N VAL A 29 2.31 -10.81 -8.58
CA VAL A 29 2.33 -12.12 -9.23
C VAL A 29 3.11 -13.07 -8.32
N PRO A 30 2.46 -14.08 -7.70
CA PRO A 30 1.06 -14.49 -7.88
C PRO A 30 0.04 -13.52 -7.27
N SER A 31 -1.16 -13.47 -7.85
CA SER A 31 -2.25 -12.57 -7.44
C SER A 31 -2.79 -12.88 -6.04
N ALA A 32 -2.57 -14.09 -5.53
CA ALA A 32 -2.94 -14.50 -4.17
C ALA A 32 -2.23 -13.68 -3.08
N TRP A 33 -1.13 -12.98 -3.38
CA TRP A 33 -0.49 -12.08 -2.42
C TRP A 33 -1.12 -10.68 -2.40
N GLY A 34 -2.09 -10.44 -3.27
CA GLY A 34 -2.89 -9.23 -3.40
C GLY A 34 -2.22 -8.14 -4.23
N GLY A 35 -2.24 -6.91 -3.72
CA GLY A 35 -1.81 -5.73 -4.47
C GLY A 35 -0.58 -5.07 -3.85
N ALA A 36 0.20 -4.38 -4.67
CA ALA A 36 1.28 -3.52 -4.20
C ALA A 36 1.08 -2.07 -4.64
N ILE A 37 1.33 -1.14 -3.73
CA ILE A 37 1.35 0.29 -4.01
C ILE A 37 2.69 0.84 -3.53
N VAL A 38 3.36 1.64 -4.35
CA VAL A 38 4.53 2.42 -3.93
C VAL A 38 4.14 3.87 -3.82
N ALA A 39 4.30 4.43 -2.62
CA ALA A 39 3.99 5.82 -2.35
C ALA A 39 5.25 6.64 -2.08
N GLY A 40 5.25 7.89 -2.54
CA GLY A 40 6.35 8.83 -2.33
C GLY A 40 5.87 10.25 -2.02
N GLY A 41 6.75 11.05 -1.41
CA GLY A 41 6.48 12.46 -1.12
C GLY A 41 5.51 12.74 0.03
N ILE A 42 5.12 11.72 0.81
CA ILE A 42 4.32 11.83 2.04
C ILE A 42 5.01 11.10 3.19
N ASP A 43 4.75 11.49 4.43
CA ASP A 43 5.30 10.81 5.60
C ASP A 43 4.51 9.55 5.99
N ARG A 44 5.06 8.79 6.94
CA ARG A 44 4.48 7.53 7.42
C ARG A 44 3.08 7.72 8.03
N LEU A 45 2.88 8.77 8.82
CA LEU A 45 1.61 9.01 9.52
C LEU A 45 0.49 9.34 8.53
N ALA A 46 0.81 10.10 7.47
CA ALA A 46 -0.12 10.37 6.39
C ALA A 46 -0.55 9.08 5.68
N VAL A 47 0.38 8.17 5.39
CA VAL A 47 0.05 6.87 4.78
C VAL A 47 -0.86 6.05 5.70
N GLU A 48 -0.52 5.93 6.98
CA GLU A 48 -1.32 5.16 7.93
C GLU A 48 -2.75 5.69 8.04
N ARG A 49 -2.91 7.01 8.10
CA ARG A 49 -4.24 7.65 8.09
C ARG A 49 -5.01 7.33 6.81
N ILE A 50 -4.40 7.52 5.64
CA ILE A 50 -5.03 7.21 4.34
C ILE A 50 -5.46 5.75 4.29
N THR A 51 -4.60 4.82 4.72
CA THR A 51 -4.93 3.38 4.70
C THR A 51 -5.98 2.98 5.71
N ALA A 52 -6.09 3.68 6.84
CA ALA A 52 -7.12 3.41 7.85
C ALA A 52 -8.50 3.94 7.41
N GLU A 53 -8.52 5.03 6.63
CA GLU A 53 -9.73 5.65 6.10
C GLU A 53 -10.18 5.06 4.75
N ASP A 54 -9.42 4.13 4.18
CA ASP A 54 -9.76 3.47 2.91
C ASP A 54 -11.13 2.77 3.02
N PRO A 55 -12.09 3.04 2.11
CA PRO A 55 -13.42 2.42 2.14
C PRO A 55 -13.40 0.89 2.20
N PHE A 56 -12.41 0.24 1.58
CA PHE A 56 -12.25 -1.21 1.60
C PHE A 56 -11.74 -1.73 2.95
N VAL A 57 -10.94 -0.94 3.65
CA VAL A 57 -10.51 -1.25 5.03
C VAL A 57 -11.67 -1.03 5.99
N VAL A 58 -12.38 0.09 5.87
CA VAL A 58 -13.58 0.40 6.67
C VAL A 58 -14.67 -0.66 6.47
N ALA A 59 -14.84 -1.15 5.25
CA ALA A 59 -15.77 -2.24 4.94
C ALA A 59 -15.25 -3.64 5.35
N GLY A 60 -14.03 -3.75 5.87
CA GLY A 60 -13.43 -5.01 6.32
C GLY A 60 -13.01 -5.98 5.21
N VAL A 61 -12.88 -5.51 3.97
CA VAL A 61 -12.54 -6.35 2.80
C VAL A 61 -11.06 -6.29 2.41
N ALA A 62 -10.33 -5.26 2.85
CA ALA A 62 -8.91 -5.10 2.60
C ALA A 62 -8.11 -4.95 3.90
N ARG A 63 -6.83 -5.33 3.85
CA ARG A 63 -5.85 -5.06 4.91
C ARG A 63 -4.55 -4.60 4.28
N TYR A 64 -4.03 -3.48 4.80
CA TYR A 64 -2.71 -2.98 4.42
C TYR A 64 -1.62 -3.47 5.36
N THR A 65 -0.49 -3.89 4.79
CA THR A 65 0.81 -3.88 5.49
C THR A 65 1.60 -2.71 4.94
N VAL A 66 1.98 -1.77 5.79
CA VAL A 66 2.73 -0.58 5.36
C VAL A 66 4.21 -0.77 5.74
N THR A 67 5.10 -0.67 4.76
CA THR A 67 6.55 -0.83 4.93
C THR A 67 7.29 0.41 4.42
N THR A 68 8.21 0.93 5.24
CA THR A 68 9.10 2.04 4.88
C THR A 68 10.31 1.51 4.09
N ILE A 69 10.56 2.01 2.88
CA ILE A 69 11.82 1.79 2.14
C ILE A 69 12.67 3.04 2.30
N GLU A 70 13.86 2.87 2.87
CA GLU A 70 14.84 3.94 2.86
C GLU A 70 15.59 3.94 1.52
N ARG A 71 15.95 5.14 1.06
CA ARG A 71 16.83 5.29 -0.09
C ARG A 71 18.15 4.58 0.21
N LEU A 72 18.49 3.57 -0.61
CA LEU A 72 19.81 2.96 -0.58
C LEU A 72 20.88 4.01 -0.92
N ARG A 73 21.90 4.14 -0.07
CA ARG A 73 23.10 4.93 -0.39
C ARG A 73 24.06 4.02 -1.16
N ARG A 74 24.40 4.41 -2.39
CA ARG A 74 25.39 3.72 -3.22
C ARG A 74 26.59 4.63 -3.43
#